data_AF-A0AAV5WWR5-F1
#
_entry.id   AF-A0AAV5WWR5-F1
#
_cell.length_a   1.000
_cell.length_b   1.000
_cell.length_c   1.000
_cell.angle_alpha   90.00
_cell.angle_beta   90.00
_cell.angle_gamma   90.00
#
_symmetry.space_group_name_H-M   'P 1'
#
loop_
_entity.id
_entity.type
_entity.pdbx_description
1 polymer ?
#
loop_
_entity_poly.entity_id
_entity_poly.type
_entity_poly.pdbx_seq_one_letter_code
_entity_poly.pdbx_strand_id
1 'polypeptide(L)'
;PQPTIMPRLEQDWVKRVGESMGVTNLTPNGSLYIAEQITHLIKRVVYDGHKFALHGRRCKMKSRDIEAAMDLLGLPDLKPLGHILPEGQNLVHVPNSMGDDLYVPEEREFDLSQLAATPTPPLPVKPYIRAHWLVYNGKVPNIPENVPQGKTEDDQVDKEADDMKKAALARVRRTETAGASNSSAGTTFRHSVKEITTIETVQVQPPQVETLSVEQQIYYKEIVEACVGQDDKKSFSFRQDALTSLEIDTGVQSLLPRISVFIFDAVRANIAQRCLSMLIYIGRIIRSLVVNKSVQIEPSLHHLLPSLISCMIGKNLCLQPDRDNHWALRDFSAKTLIVIMSKKEKDTSLRERIVKVMKKIFMDSTSTYGQIYGTLIMINEVMNSQEKYELYNRYVDVMNACHPSAVQSQNAETKLEAGKVY
;
A
#
# COMPACT_ATOMS: atom_id res chain seq x y z
N PRO A 1 34.80 -8.90 -34.42
CA PRO A 1 35.25 -8.79 -33.00
C PRO A 1 36.52 -9.60 -32.78
N GLN A 2 37.63 -8.92 -32.42
CA GLN A 2 38.81 -9.64 -31.93
C GLN A 2 38.38 -10.54 -30.76
N PRO A 3 38.85 -11.79 -30.68
CA PRO A 3 38.52 -12.65 -29.56
C PRO A 3 38.94 -11.92 -28.27
N THR A 4 38.03 -11.82 -27.31
CA THR A 4 38.35 -11.33 -25.96
C THR A 4 39.47 -12.20 -25.42
N ILE A 5 40.70 -11.71 -25.51
CA ILE A 5 41.86 -12.37 -24.92
C ILE A 5 41.57 -12.39 -23.43
N MET A 6 41.40 -13.59 -22.87
CA MET A 6 41.22 -13.70 -21.42
C MET A 6 42.42 -13.05 -20.76
N PRO A 7 42.22 -12.16 -19.77
CA PRO A 7 43.33 -11.53 -19.08
C PRO A 7 44.21 -12.63 -18.48
N ARG A 8 45.50 -12.56 -18.81
CA ARG A 8 46.57 -13.44 -18.37
C ARG A 8 47.73 -12.57 -17.96
N LEU A 9 48.39 -12.93 -16.88
CA LEU A 9 49.67 -12.32 -16.52
C LEU A 9 50.70 -12.67 -17.58
N GLU A 10 51.46 -11.69 -18.00
CA GLU A 10 52.54 -11.88 -18.94
C GLU A 10 53.74 -12.53 -18.25
N GLN A 11 54.47 -13.34 -19.02
CA GLN A 11 55.68 -14.00 -18.54
C GLN A 11 56.73 -12.99 -18.07
N ASP A 12 56.79 -11.82 -18.70
CA ASP A 12 57.77 -10.79 -18.39
C ASP A 12 57.50 -10.12 -17.04
N TRP A 13 56.23 -10.05 -16.60
CA TRP A 13 55.91 -9.59 -15.25
C TRP A 13 56.52 -10.51 -14.19
N VAL A 14 56.44 -11.83 -14.37
CA VAL A 14 57.02 -12.81 -13.43
C VAL A 14 58.55 -12.71 -13.39
N LYS A 15 59.20 -12.47 -14.54
CA LYS A 15 60.66 -12.25 -14.61
C LYS A 15 61.06 -11.01 -13.83
N ARG A 16 60.39 -9.87 -14.06
CA ARG A 16 60.68 -8.61 -13.35
C ARG A 16 60.52 -8.74 -11.83
N VAL A 17 59.47 -9.43 -11.38
CA VAL A 17 59.27 -9.70 -9.94
C VAL A 17 60.38 -10.62 -9.40
N GLY A 18 60.75 -11.67 -10.14
CA GLY A 18 61.86 -12.56 -9.78
C GLY A 18 63.19 -11.82 -9.64
N GLU A 19 63.52 -10.96 -10.60
CA GLU A 19 64.73 -10.12 -10.58
C GLU A 19 64.74 -9.16 -9.38
N SER A 20 63.58 -8.57 -9.04
CA SER A 20 63.45 -7.70 -7.85
C SER A 20 63.71 -8.44 -6.53
N MET A 21 63.47 -9.75 -6.50
CA MET A 21 63.76 -10.63 -5.36
C MET A 21 65.17 -11.26 -5.44
N GLY A 22 65.97 -10.90 -6.44
CA GLY A 22 67.34 -11.42 -6.63
C GLY A 22 67.43 -12.77 -7.36
N VAL A 23 66.34 -13.24 -7.98
CA VAL A 23 66.31 -14.49 -8.77
C VAL A 23 66.51 -14.17 -10.24
N THR A 24 67.73 -14.33 -10.74
CA THR A 24 68.13 -13.90 -12.10
C THR A 24 68.04 -14.96 -13.19
N ASN A 25 67.98 -16.26 -12.83
CA ASN A 25 68.04 -17.37 -13.79
C ASN A 25 66.74 -18.19 -13.85
N LEU A 26 65.59 -17.54 -14.03
CA LEU A 26 64.31 -18.22 -14.26
C LEU A 26 64.22 -18.75 -15.70
N THR A 27 63.97 -20.05 -15.85
CA THR A 27 63.75 -20.64 -17.18
C THR A 27 62.47 -20.09 -17.81
N PRO A 28 62.42 -19.91 -19.14
CA PRO A 28 61.23 -19.41 -19.82
C PRO A 28 59.96 -20.22 -19.50
N ASN A 29 60.07 -21.56 -19.50
CA ASN A 29 58.96 -22.45 -19.16
C ASN A 29 58.51 -22.31 -17.70
N GLY A 30 59.45 -22.08 -16.76
CA GLY A 30 59.13 -21.85 -15.35
C GLY A 30 58.35 -20.56 -15.13
N SER A 31 58.80 -19.45 -15.75
CA SER A 31 58.10 -18.17 -15.68
C SER A 31 56.70 -18.20 -16.29
N LEU A 32 56.51 -18.95 -17.39
CA LEU A 32 55.19 -19.13 -18.02
C LEU A 32 54.23 -19.92 -17.10
N TYR A 33 54.71 -21.02 -16.51
CA TYR A 33 53.91 -21.83 -15.60
C TYR A 33 53.46 -21.02 -14.37
N ILE A 34 54.38 -20.25 -13.77
CA ILE A 34 54.06 -19.38 -12.63
C ILE A 34 53.00 -18.32 -13.03
N ALA A 35 53.15 -17.68 -14.20
CA ALA A 35 52.19 -16.70 -14.68
C ALA A 35 50.78 -17.30 -14.84
N GLU A 36 50.68 -18.54 -15.34
CA GLU A 36 49.41 -19.26 -15.48
C GLU A 36 48.79 -19.61 -14.13
N GLN A 37 49.59 -20.10 -13.17
CA GLN A 37 49.11 -20.42 -11.82
C GLN A 37 48.60 -19.18 -11.08
N ILE A 38 49.33 -18.05 -11.13
CA ILE A 38 48.89 -16.79 -10.52
C ILE A 38 47.60 -16.31 -11.18
N THR A 39 47.51 -16.38 -12.52
CA THR A 39 46.29 -16.01 -13.25
C THR A 39 45.09 -16.86 -12.80
N HIS A 40 45.28 -18.17 -12.62
CA HIS A 40 44.23 -19.07 -12.13
C HIS A 40 43.81 -18.73 -10.69
N LEU A 41 44.75 -18.44 -9.80
CA LEU A 41 44.48 -18.02 -8.43
C LEU A 41 43.70 -16.71 -8.37
N ILE A 42 44.10 -15.68 -9.13
CA ILE A 42 43.39 -14.39 -9.21
C ILE A 42 41.94 -14.61 -9.67
N LYS A 43 41.74 -15.40 -10.74
CA LYS A 43 40.39 -15.72 -11.23
C LYS A 43 39.55 -16.41 -10.17
N ARG A 44 40.12 -17.34 -9.42
CA ARG A 44 39.44 -18.05 -8.34
C ARG A 44 39.03 -17.10 -7.21
N VAL A 45 39.94 -16.24 -6.75
CA VAL A 45 39.67 -15.21 -5.74
C VAL A 45 38.55 -14.27 -6.19
N VAL A 46 38.59 -13.79 -7.43
CA VAL A 46 37.54 -12.90 -7.98
C VAL A 46 36.18 -13.62 -8.07
N TYR A 47 36.18 -14.88 -8.49
CA TYR A 47 34.95 -15.67 -8.58
C TYR A 47 34.32 -15.92 -7.21
N ASP A 48 35.12 -16.31 -6.22
CA ASP A 48 34.63 -16.54 -4.86
C ASP A 48 34.24 -15.21 -4.18
N GLY A 49 34.98 -14.13 -4.43
CA GLY A 49 34.61 -12.77 -3.98
C GLY A 49 33.28 -12.30 -4.57
N HIS A 50 33.02 -12.60 -5.85
CA HIS A 50 31.71 -12.33 -6.46
C HIS A 50 30.58 -13.12 -5.79
N LYS A 51 30.81 -14.38 -5.41
CA LYS A 51 29.82 -15.16 -4.64
C LYS A 51 29.51 -14.50 -3.30
N PHE A 52 30.51 -14.03 -2.56
CA PHE A 52 30.29 -13.31 -1.30
C PHE A 52 29.50 -12.01 -1.50
N ALA A 53 29.75 -11.27 -2.59
CA ALA A 53 28.96 -10.10 -2.94
C ALA A 53 27.49 -10.46 -3.24
N LEU A 54 27.27 -11.53 -4.00
CA LEU A 54 25.94 -12.04 -4.36
C LEU A 54 25.16 -12.52 -3.12
N HIS A 55 25.79 -13.31 -2.25
CA HIS A 55 25.20 -13.74 -0.98
C HIS A 55 24.92 -12.56 -0.04
N GLY A 56 25.71 -11.49 -0.15
CA GLY A 56 25.46 -10.21 0.50
C GLY A 56 24.40 -9.33 -0.15
N ARG A 57 23.68 -9.81 -1.18
CA ARG A 57 22.67 -9.07 -1.98
C ARG A 57 23.21 -7.75 -2.55
N ARG A 58 24.47 -7.74 -2.99
CA ARG A 58 25.13 -6.56 -3.57
C ARG A 58 25.59 -6.85 -4.99
N CYS A 59 25.48 -5.86 -5.87
CA CYS A 59 26.00 -5.94 -7.24
C CYS A 59 27.46 -5.49 -7.35
N LYS A 60 27.99 -4.77 -6.35
CA LYS A 60 29.39 -4.30 -6.30
C LYS A 60 30.18 -5.10 -5.27
N MET A 61 31.29 -5.69 -5.70
CA MET A 61 32.26 -6.39 -4.85
C MET A 61 33.06 -5.36 -4.04
N LYS A 62 33.29 -5.63 -2.76
CA LYS A 62 34.08 -4.80 -1.82
C LYS A 62 35.35 -5.56 -1.40
N SER A 63 36.35 -4.88 -0.82
CA SER A 63 37.58 -5.53 -0.34
C SER A 63 37.32 -6.67 0.63
N ARG A 64 36.38 -6.50 1.57
CA ARG A 64 35.97 -7.57 2.50
C ARG A 64 35.53 -8.87 1.81
N ASP A 65 34.97 -8.78 0.60
CA ASP A 65 34.51 -9.95 -0.14
C ASP A 65 35.70 -10.71 -0.74
N ILE A 66 36.75 -9.98 -1.14
CA ILE A 66 38.03 -10.53 -1.61
C ILE A 66 38.80 -11.12 -0.43
N GLU A 67 38.84 -10.43 0.71
CA GLU A 67 39.48 -10.92 1.94
C GLU A 67 38.84 -12.25 2.40
N ALA A 68 37.51 -12.33 2.39
CA ALA A 68 36.78 -13.57 2.70
C ALA A 68 37.06 -14.69 1.69
N ALA A 69 37.24 -14.35 0.41
CA ALA A 69 37.63 -15.30 -0.62
C ALA A 69 39.07 -15.80 -0.42
N MET A 70 40.00 -14.95 -0.01
CA MET A 70 41.37 -15.35 0.31
C MET A 70 41.43 -16.23 1.56
N ASP A 71 40.61 -15.95 2.58
CA ASP A 71 40.45 -16.81 3.76
C ASP A 71 39.97 -18.21 3.39
N LEU A 72 38.98 -18.29 2.50
CA LEU A 72 38.45 -19.57 2.01
C LEU A 72 39.52 -20.40 1.27
N LEU A 73 40.46 -19.74 0.60
CA LEU A 73 41.54 -20.38 -0.13
C LEU A 73 42.77 -20.70 0.73
N GLY A 74 42.74 -20.36 2.02
CA GLY A 74 43.87 -20.57 2.93
C GLY A 74 45.04 -19.62 2.66
N LEU A 75 44.76 -18.40 2.19
CA LEU A 75 45.75 -17.36 1.88
C LEU A 75 45.63 -16.14 2.84
N PRO A 76 45.68 -16.34 4.18
CA PRO A 76 45.49 -15.24 5.13
C PRO A 76 46.62 -14.20 5.10
N ASP A 77 47.83 -14.62 4.72
CA ASP A 77 49.02 -13.76 4.69
C ASP A 77 49.03 -12.79 3.50
N LEU A 78 48.19 -13.04 2.49
CA LEU A 78 48.07 -12.23 1.27
C LEU A 78 46.90 -11.24 1.32
N LYS A 79 46.24 -11.10 2.48
CA LYS A 79 45.13 -10.17 2.62
C LYS A 79 45.60 -8.75 2.33
N PRO A 80 44.85 -7.98 1.53
CA PRO A 80 45.13 -6.56 1.38
C PRO A 80 44.99 -5.88 2.73
N LEU A 81 46.11 -5.43 3.30
CA LEU A 81 46.14 -4.55 4.47
C LEU A 81 45.66 -3.17 4.02
N GLY A 82 44.36 -2.88 4.09
CA GLY A 82 43.91 -1.53 3.78
C GLY A 82 42.40 -1.33 3.67
N HIS A 83 41.97 -0.16 4.11
CA HIS A 83 40.66 0.38 3.76
C HIS A 83 40.70 0.91 2.32
N ILE A 84 39.62 0.74 1.56
CA ILE A 84 39.47 1.39 0.25
C ILE A 84 39.44 2.90 0.48
N LEU A 85 40.50 3.61 0.09
CA LEU A 85 40.48 5.06 -0.04
C LEU A 85 39.29 5.44 -0.94
N PRO A 86 38.43 6.39 -0.55
CA PRO A 86 37.25 6.76 -1.34
C PRO A 86 37.59 7.18 -2.78
N GLU A 87 38.80 7.70 -2.97
CA GLU A 87 39.34 8.18 -4.26
C GLU A 87 39.97 7.08 -5.12
N GLY A 88 40.14 5.86 -4.58
CA GLY A 88 40.96 4.82 -5.21
C GLY A 88 42.46 5.06 -5.03
N GLN A 89 43.28 4.09 -5.44
CA GLN A 89 44.74 4.24 -5.44
C GLN A 89 45.18 4.79 -6.80
N ASN A 90 45.80 5.97 -6.79
CA ASN A 90 46.38 6.55 -8.00
C ASN A 90 47.69 5.85 -8.35
N LEU A 91 47.89 5.60 -9.64
CA LEU A 91 49.16 5.12 -10.19
C LEU A 91 49.83 6.27 -10.93
N VAL A 92 51.08 6.56 -10.58
CA VAL A 92 51.93 7.54 -11.27
C VAL A 92 52.69 6.82 -12.37
N HIS A 93 52.59 7.34 -13.60
CA HIS A 93 53.39 6.87 -14.72
C HIS A 93 54.81 7.43 -14.60
N VAL A 94 55.80 6.55 -14.59
CA VAL A 94 57.22 6.86 -14.58
C VAL A 94 57.82 6.34 -15.89
N PRO A 95 58.11 7.23 -16.85
CA PRO A 95 58.68 6.82 -18.13
C PRO A 95 60.12 6.33 -17.94
N ASN A 96 60.41 5.10 -18.37
CA ASN A 96 61.77 4.56 -18.35
C ASN A 96 62.45 4.75 -19.71
N SER A 97 63.70 5.20 -19.72
CA SER A 97 64.46 5.50 -20.95
C SER A 97 64.76 4.26 -21.81
N MET A 98 64.55 3.06 -21.26
CA MET A 98 64.80 1.77 -21.92
C MET A 98 63.55 1.13 -22.56
N GLY A 99 62.40 1.84 -22.59
CA GLY A 99 61.23 1.47 -23.39
C GLY A 99 60.07 0.80 -22.67
N ASP A 100 60.21 0.47 -21.38
CA ASP A 100 59.14 -0.11 -20.56
C ASP A 100 58.53 0.93 -19.61
N ASP A 101 57.25 1.24 -19.77
CA ASP A 101 56.51 2.14 -18.88
C ASP A 101 56.34 1.51 -17.49
N LEU A 102 56.72 2.25 -16.44
CA LEU A 102 56.52 1.84 -15.05
C LEU A 102 55.33 2.60 -14.44
N TYR A 103 54.46 1.87 -13.74
CA TYR A 103 53.36 2.46 -12.99
C TYR A 103 53.62 2.24 -11.50
N VAL A 104 53.88 3.32 -10.77
CA VAL A 104 54.23 3.28 -9.35
C VAL A 104 53.04 3.80 -8.54
N PRO A 105 52.62 3.11 -7.46
CA PRO A 105 51.58 3.63 -6.58
C PRO A 105 51.99 4.99 -6.00
N GLU A 106 51.07 5.96 -6.02
CA GLU A 106 51.28 7.25 -5.38
C GLU A 106 51.31 7.05 -3.85
N GLU A 107 52.50 7.05 -3.25
CA GLU A 107 52.66 7.01 -1.81
C GLU A 107 52.43 8.41 -1.22
N ARG A 108 51.19 8.67 -0.78
CA ARG A 108 50.86 9.91 -0.06
C ARG A 108 51.31 9.79 1.40
N GLU A 109 52.25 10.64 1.78
CA GLU A 109 52.62 10.83 3.19
C GLU A 109 51.55 11.66 3.91
N PHE A 110 51.10 11.20 5.07
CA PHE A 110 50.11 11.91 5.90
C PHE A 110 50.73 12.36 7.22
N ASP A 111 50.54 13.62 7.60
CA ASP A 111 50.88 14.10 8.93
C ASP A 111 49.88 13.56 9.96
N LEU A 112 50.38 12.76 10.91
CA LEU A 112 49.60 12.14 11.98
C LEU A 112 48.84 13.18 12.82
N SER A 113 49.40 14.39 12.96
CA SER A 113 48.79 15.48 13.73
C SER A 113 47.53 16.01 13.05
N GLN A 114 47.57 16.11 11.72
CA GLN A 114 46.43 16.55 10.90
C GLN A 114 45.34 15.46 10.84
N LEU A 115 45.75 14.19 10.78
CA LEU A 115 44.81 13.07 10.81
C LEU A 115 44.07 13.01 12.16
N ALA A 116 44.77 13.24 13.28
CA ALA A 116 44.16 13.30 14.61
C ALA A 116 43.22 14.51 14.78
N ALA A 117 43.51 15.63 14.11
CA ALA A 117 42.67 16.83 14.11
C ALA A 117 41.46 16.75 13.16
N THR A 118 41.34 15.67 12.36
CA THR A 118 40.26 15.54 11.39
C THR A 118 38.91 15.33 12.12
N PRO A 119 37.89 16.15 11.85
CA PRO A 119 36.60 16.05 12.54
C PRO A 119 35.91 14.73 12.22
N THR A 120 35.22 14.17 13.22
CA THR A 120 34.47 12.92 13.05
C THR A 120 33.31 13.11 12.07
N PRO A 121 33.12 12.21 11.08
CA PRO A 121 32.01 12.31 10.15
C PRO A 121 30.66 12.15 10.87
N PRO A 122 29.58 12.77 10.36
CA PRO A 122 28.26 12.62 10.94
C PRO A 122 27.80 11.16 10.87
N LEU A 123 27.21 10.68 11.97
CA LEU A 123 26.70 9.31 12.04
C LEU A 123 25.39 9.20 11.22
N PRO A 124 25.22 8.15 10.42
CA PRO A 124 23.96 7.91 9.72
C PRO A 124 22.83 7.57 10.70
N VAL A 125 21.59 7.87 10.30
CA VAL A 125 20.39 7.55 11.07
C VAL A 125 20.23 6.02 11.16
N LYS A 126 19.66 5.54 12.27
CA LYS A 126 19.35 4.12 12.46
C LYS A 126 18.41 3.62 11.34
N PRO A 127 18.62 2.40 10.82
CA PRO A 127 17.76 1.84 9.79
C PRO A 127 16.33 1.63 10.33
N TYR A 128 15.33 1.99 9.53
CA TYR A 128 13.91 1.74 9.80
C TYR A 128 13.19 1.30 8.53
N ILE A 129 12.05 0.63 8.68
CA ILE A 129 11.24 0.14 7.56
C ILE A 129 10.02 1.04 7.41
N ARG A 130 9.75 1.49 6.18
CA ARG A 130 8.54 2.23 5.81
C ARG A 130 7.75 1.44 4.77
N ALA A 131 6.53 1.05 5.12
CA ALA A 131 5.63 0.36 4.20
C ALA A 131 4.80 1.37 3.39
N HIS A 132 4.61 1.07 2.10
CA HIS A 132 3.70 1.79 1.22
C HIS A 132 3.12 0.81 0.19
N TRP A 133 2.01 1.20 -0.47
CA TRP A 133 1.38 0.38 -1.49
C TRP A 133 2.15 0.46 -2.81
N LEU A 134 2.82 -0.62 -3.20
CA LEU A 134 3.48 -0.71 -4.51
C LEU A 134 2.46 -0.95 -5.63
N VAL A 135 1.50 -1.85 -5.40
CA VAL A 135 0.45 -2.21 -6.37
C VAL A 135 -0.88 -2.35 -5.63
N TYR A 136 -1.94 -1.79 -6.21
CA TYR A 136 -3.32 -1.94 -5.78
C TYR A 136 -4.18 -2.36 -6.99
N ASN A 137 -4.83 -3.51 -6.93
CA ASN A 137 -5.63 -4.09 -8.03
C ASN A 137 -4.91 -4.08 -9.38
N GLY A 138 -3.65 -4.55 -9.40
CA GLY A 138 -2.85 -4.64 -10.62
C GLY A 138 -2.30 -3.31 -11.16
N LYS A 139 -2.58 -2.17 -10.51
CA LYS A 139 -2.05 -0.85 -10.88
C LYS A 139 -1.13 -0.30 -9.80
N VAL A 140 -0.05 0.40 -10.21
CA VAL A 140 0.83 1.09 -9.28
C VAL A 140 0.16 2.39 -8.85
N PRO A 141 -0.14 2.60 -7.55
CA PRO A 141 -0.69 3.85 -7.07
C PRO A 141 0.28 5.01 -7.32
N ASN A 142 -0.24 6.18 -7.71
CA ASN A 142 0.57 7.38 -7.91
C ASN A 142 0.87 8.06 -6.57
N ILE A 143 1.74 7.45 -5.78
CA ILE A 143 2.20 7.92 -4.47
C ILE A 143 3.67 8.36 -4.64
N PRO A 144 4.17 9.40 -3.91
CA PRO A 144 5.56 9.87 -4.02
C PRO A 144 6.65 8.79 -3.92
N GLU A 145 6.40 7.71 -3.18
CA GLU A 145 7.34 6.59 -3.05
C GLU A 145 7.39 5.69 -4.30
N ASN A 146 6.36 5.69 -5.14
CA ASN A 146 6.30 4.90 -6.36
C ASN A 146 6.82 5.70 -7.56
N VAL A 147 7.45 4.99 -8.50
CA VAL A 147 7.86 5.60 -9.77
C VAL A 147 6.60 5.98 -10.56
N PRO A 148 6.45 7.24 -11.04
CA PRO A 148 5.28 7.64 -11.80
C PRO A 148 5.19 6.85 -13.12
N GLN A 149 4.09 6.13 -13.31
CA GLN A 149 3.82 5.42 -14.56
C GLN A 149 3.60 6.45 -15.69
N GLY A 150 4.38 6.35 -16.76
CA GLY A 150 4.35 7.29 -17.90
C GLY A 150 5.59 8.20 -18.04
N LYS A 151 6.70 7.86 -17.39
CA LYS A 151 8.03 8.34 -17.81
C LYS A 151 8.81 7.13 -18.32
N THR A 152 8.61 6.79 -19.58
CA THR A 152 9.58 5.99 -20.31
C THR A 152 10.90 6.76 -20.30
N GLU A 153 12.05 6.08 -20.22
CA GLU A 153 13.36 6.75 -20.23
C GLU A 153 13.55 7.62 -21.50
N ASP A 154 12.81 7.31 -22.57
CA ASP A 154 12.73 8.10 -23.80
C ASP A 154 12.03 9.48 -23.65
N ASP A 155 11.13 9.65 -22.67
CA ASP A 155 10.38 10.92 -22.48
C ASP A 155 11.20 12.02 -21.76
N GLN A 156 12.39 11.70 -21.23
CA GLN A 156 13.26 12.72 -20.62
C GLN A 156 13.99 13.55 -21.68
N VAL A 157 14.29 12.96 -22.84
CA VAL A 157 14.94 13.65 -23.96
C VAL A 157 13.97 14.60 -24.65
N ASP A 158 12.70 14.23 -24.78
CA ASP A 158 11.68 15.05 -25.45
C ASP A 158 11.19 16.23 -24.61
N LYS A 159 11.24 16.14 -23.27
CA LYS A 159 10.84 17.25 -22.38
C LYS A 159 11.82 18.41 -22.38
N GLU A 160 13.13 18.16 -22.47
CA GLU A 160 14.12 19.24 -22.61
C GLU A 160 13.97 19.96 -23.95
N ALA A 161 13.63 19.23 -25.02
CA ALA A 161 13.38 19.82 -26.34
C ALA A 161 12.07 20.63 -26.39
N ASP A 162 11.00 20.16 -25.74
CA ASP A 162 9.72 20.86 -25.67
C ASP A 162 9.71 22.06 -24.73
N ASP A 163 10.47 22.02 -23.62
CA ASP A 163 10.64 23.17 -22.73
C ASP A 163 11.49 24.27 -23.40
N MET A 164 12.48 23.89 -24.23
CA MET A 164 13.25 24.84 -25.05
C MET A 164 12.36 25.47 -26.15
N LYS A 165 11.48 24.70 -26.80
CA LYS A 165 10.48 25.20 -27.76
C LYS A 165 9.46 26.11 -27.10
N LYS A 166 8.93 25.76 -25.91
CA LYS A 166 7.99 26.62 -25.16
C LYS A 166 8.65 27.92 -24.70
N ALA A 167 9.93 27.88 -24.28
CA ALA A 167 10.69 29.08 -23.95
C ALA A 167 10.94 29.98 -25.17
N ALA A 168 11.16 29.40 -26.35
CA ALA A 168 11.27 30.14 -27.62
C ALA A 168 9.92 30.76 -28.05
N LEU A 169 8.81 30.01 -27.95
CA LEU A 169 7.45 30.51 -28.23
C LEU A 169 7.00 31.60 -27.24
N ALA A 170 7.44 31.54 -25.98
CA ALA A 170 7.20 32.59 -24.99
C ALA A 170 8.00 33.87 -25.24
N ARG A 171 9.15 33.78 -25.93
CA ARG A 171 9.93 34.96 -26.38
C ARG A 171 9.34 35.61 -27.62
N VAL A 172 8.80 34.83 -28.57
CA VAL A 172 8.15 35.33 -29.78
C VAL A 172 6.82 36.05 -29.48
N ARG A 173 6.11 35.65 -28.41
CA ARG A 173 4.88 36.32 -27.95
C ARG A 173 5.09 37.64 -27.18
N ARG A 174 6.34 38.07 -26.92
CA ARG A 174 6.62 39.33 -26.21
C ARG A 174 6.79 40.56 -27.11
N THR A 175 6.72 40.41 -28.43
CA THR A 175 6.90 41.53 -29.37
C THR A 175 5.61 42.06 -29.99
N GLU A 176 4.44 41.52 -29.65
CA GLU A 176 3.17 42.08 -30.11
C GLU A 176 2.18 42.23 -28.95
N THR A 177 1.70 43.46 -28.80
CA THR A 177 0.62 43.95 -27.93
C THR A 177 0.95 44.24 -26.46
N ALA A 178 1.45 45.46 -26.25
CA ALA A 178 1.13 46.23 -25.05
C ALA A 178 -0.40 46.48 -25.00
N GLY A 179 -1.06 46.03 -23.94
CA GLY A 179 -2.46 46.39 -23.67
C GLY A 179 -3.20 45.44 -22.74
N ALA A 180 -3.55 45.95 -21.55
CA ALA A 180 -4.68 45.57 -20.70
C ALA A 180 -4.70 44.22 -19.92
N SER A 181 -4.43 44.35 -18.62
CA SER A 181 -5.24 43.93 -17.45
C SER A 181 -5.65 42.46 -17.19
N ASN A 182 -5.30 42.06 -15.96
CA ASN A 182 -6.06 41.24 -14.99
C ASN A 182 -6.27 39.74 -15.26
N SER A 183 -5.42 38.92 -14.63
CA SER A 183 -5.82 37.66 -13.95
C SER A 183 -4.69 37.14 -13.04
N SER A 184 -4.32 37.89 -12.00
CA SER A 184 -3.39 37.45 -10.94
C SER A 184 -4.10 36.84 -9.72
N ALA A 185 -5.43 36.75 -9.71
CA ALA A 185 -6.21 36.22 -8.58
C ALA A 185 -6.37 34.68 -8.60
N GLY A 186 -6.11 34.03 -9.74
CA GLY A 186 -6.25 32.57 -9.87
C GLY A 186 -5.04 31.76 -9.35
N THR A 187 -3.87 32.38 -9.26
CA THR A 187 -2.61 31.73 -8.85
C THR A 187 -2.39 31.77 -7.34
N THR A 188 -2.82 32.83 -6.65
CA THR A 188 -2.70 32.96 -5.20
C THR A 188 -3.69 32.07 -4.44
N PHE A 189 -4.92 31.89 -4.93
CA PHE A 189 -5.89 30.95 -4.32
C PHE A 189 -5.42 29.49 -4.40
N ARG A 190 -4.71 29.10 -5.47
CA ARG A 190 -4.16 27.74 -5.61
C ARG A 190 -3.01 27.44 -4.65
N HIS A 191 -2.29 28.46 -4.18
CA HIS A 191 -1.20 28.28 -3.23
C HIS A 191 -1.69 28.19 -1.78
N SER A 192 -2.77 28.89 -1.42
CA SER A 192 -3.35 28.84 -0.06
C SER A 192 -4.18 27.57 0.23
N VAL A 193 -4.54 26.78 -0.78
CA VAL A 193 -5.29 25.52 -0.61
C VAL A 193 -4.36 24.30 -0.46
N LYS A 194 -3.04 24.45 -0.65
CA LYS A 194 -2.06 23.37 -0.42
C LYS A 194 -1.75 23.09 1.05
N GLU A 195 -2.11 23.99 1.97
CA GLU A 195 -1.87 23.83 3.41
C GLU A 195 -3.09 23.35 4.20
N ILE A 196 -4.20 23.06 3.52
CA ILE A 196 -5.27 22.27 4.13
C ILE A 196 -4.88 20.82 3.90
N THR A 197 -4.70 20.05 4.98
CA THR A 197 -4.66 18.58 4.95
C THR A 197 -6.02 18.06 4.49
N THR A 198 -6.34 18.26 3.22
CA THR A 198 -7.25 17.38 2.51
C THR A 198 -6.54 16.05 2.52
N ILE A 199 -7.07 15.08 3.28
CA ILE A 199 -6.95 13.66 2.97
C ILE A 199 -7.03 13.62 1.45
N GLU A 200 -5.91 13.34 0.78
CA GLU A 200 -5.88 13.29 -0.67
C GLU A 200 -7.03 12.38 -1.05
N THR A 201 -8.08 12.98 -1.61
CA THR A 201 -9.12 12.22 -2.24
C THR A 201 -8.38 11.59 -3.40
N VAL A 202 -7.85 10.39 -3.16
CA VAL A 202 -7.63 9.40 -4.20
C VAL A 202 -8.87 9.56 -5.06
N GLN A 203 -8.73 10.13 -6.24
CA GLN A 203 -9.76 10.04 -7.24
C GLN A 203 -9.88 8.54 -7.44
N VAL A 204 -10.81 7.93 -6.70
CA VAL A 204 -11.19 6.56 -6.89
C VAL A 204 -11.72 6.59 -8.30
N GLN A 205 -10.86 6.24 -9.26
CA GLN A 205 -11.31 5.99 -10.61
C GLN A 205 -12.52 5.09 -10.46
N PRO A 206 -13.66 5.42 -11.10
CA PRO A 206 -14.82 4.55 -11.07
C PRO A 206 -14.30 3.14 -11.35
N PRO A 207 -14.66 2.13 -10.52
CA PRO A 207 -14.04 0.82 -10.56
C PRO A 207 -14.00 0.37 -12.00
N GLN A 208 -12.80 0.28 -12.59
CA GLN A 208 -12.67 -0.17 -13.95
C GLN A 208 -13.19 -1.59 -13.95
N VAL A 209 -14.32 -1.77 -14.62
CA VAL A 209 -15.06 -3.01 -14.64
C VAL A 209 -14.18 -4.01 -15.37
N GLU A 210 -13.50 -4.87 -14.61
CA GLU A 210 -12.79 -6.02 -15.19
C GLU A 210 -13.77 -6.76 -16.10
N THR A 211 -13.30 -7.12 -17.30
CA THR A 211 -14.09 -7.89 -18.25
C THR A 211 -14.37 -9.26 -17.65
N LEU A 212 -15.54 -9.42 -17.02
CA LEU A 212 -15.99 -10.70 -16.47
C LEU A 212 -16.06 -11.75 -17.58
N SER A 213 -15.62 -12.97 -17.26
CA SER A 213 -15.87 -14.13 -18.12
C SER A 213 -17.37 -14.42 -18.25
N VAL A 214 -17.76 -15.16 -19.29
CA VAL A 214 -19.16 -15.54 -19.51
C VAL A 214 -19.73 -16.29 -18.29
N GLU A 215 -18.95 -17.23 -17.72
CA GLU A 215 -19.33 -17.97 -16.51
C GLU A 215 -19.54 -17.07 -15.29
N GLN A 216 -18.66 -16.08 -15.11
CA GLN A 216 -18.79 -15.10 -14.02
C GLN A 216 -20.03 -14.21 -14.19
N GLN A 217 -20.42 -13.89 -15.42
CA GLN A 217 -21.63 -13.13 -15.70
C GLN A 217 -22.89 -13.96 -15.42
N ILE A 218 -22.88 -15.24 -15.79
CA ILE A 218 -23.98 -16.17 -15.50
C ILE A 218 -24.14 -16.29 -13.97
N TYR A 219 -23.06 -16.55 -13.25
CA TYR A 219 -23.06 -16.64 -11.80
C TYR A 219 -23.55 -15.34 -11.12
N TYR A 220 -23.08 -14.18 -11.58
CA TYR A 220 -23.56 -12.89 -11.09
C TYR A 220 -25.07 -12.70 -11.34
N LYS A 221 -25.53 -13.09 -12.54
CA LYS A 221 -26.96 -13.01 -12.89
C LYS A 221 -27.80 -13.91 -12.00
N GLU A 222 -27.36 -15.14 -11.73
CA GLU A 222 -28.03 -16.08 -10.82
C GLU A 222 -28.16 -15.50 -9.40
N ILE A 223 -27.10 -14.88 -8.88
CA ILE A 223 -27.14 -14.20 -7.58
C ILE A 223 -28.17 -13.06 -7.59
N VAL A 224 -28.16 -12.20 -8.62
CA VAL A 224 -29.09 -11.07 -8.72
C VAL A 224 -30.54 -11.57 -8.86
N GLU A 225 -30.79 -12.61 -9.64
CA GLU A 225 -32.11 -13.23 -9.77
C GLU A 225 -32.57 -13.87 -8.45
N ALA A 226 -31.67 -14.49 -7.68
CA ALA A 226 -31.99 -14.97 -6.33
C ALA A 226 -32.42 -13.82 -5.40
N CYS A 227 -31.84 -12.63 -5.58
CA CYS A 227 -32.19 -11.43 -4.82
C CYS A 227 -33.55 -10.85 -5.19
N VAL A 228 -33.92 -10.89 -6.47
CA VAL A 228 -35.12 -10.20 -7.00
C VAL A 228 -36.31 -11.15 -7.18
N GLY A 229 -36.09 -12.47 -7.14
CA GLY A 229 -37.12 -13.48 -7.36
C GLY A 229 -38.29 -13.40 -6.38
N GLN A 230 -39.47 -13.86 -6.82
CA GLN A 230 -40.68 -13.91 -6.00
C GLN A 230 -40.58 -14.95 -4.87
N ASP A 231 -41.45 -14.84 -3.86
CA ASP A 231 -41.46 -15.71 -2.67
C ASP A 231 -42.13 -17.07 -2.95
N ASP A 232 -41.51 -17.88 -3.81
CA ASP A 232 -41.88 -19.28 -4.03
C ASP A 232 -41.03 -20.23 -3.17
N LYS A 233 -41.55 -21.42 -2.82
CA LYS A 233 -40.78 -22.43 -2.06
C LYS A 233 -39.47 -22.84 -2.76
N LYS A 234 -39.47 -22.85 -4.09
CA LYS A 234 -38.28 -23.10 -4.92
C LYS A 234 -37.29 -21.92 -4.90
N SER A 235 -37.80 -20.70 -4.77
CA SER A 235 -36.98 -19.48 -4.63
C SER A 235 -36.27 -19.45 -3.27
N PHE A 236 -36.90 -19.96 -2.21
CA PHE A 236 -36.28 -20.05 -0.89
C PHE A 236 -35.03 -20.96 -0.87
N SER A 237 -35.08 -22.15 -1.47
CA SER A 237 -33.91 -23.03 -1.56
C SER A 237 -32.80 -22.40 -2.40
N PHE A 238 -33.16 -21.81 -3.55
CA PHE A 238 -32.22 -21.15 -4.43
C PHE A 238 -31.50 -19.96 -3.76
N ARG A 239 -32.24 -19.17 -2.97
CA ARG A 239 -31.68 -18.11 -2.13
C ARG A 239 -30.67 -18.63 -1.10
N GLN A 240 -30.98 -19.75 -0.45
CA GLN A 240 -30.08 -20.34 0.54
C GLN A 240 -28.80 -20.90 -0.09
N ASP A 241 -28.91 -21.52 -1.27
CA ASP A 241 -27.77 -22.02 -2.02
C ASP A 241 -26.87 -20.88 -2.48
N ALA A 242 -27.44 -19.78 -2.98
CA ALA A 242 -26.71 -18.57 -3.36
C ALA A 242 -25.95 -17.95 -2.17
N LEU A 243 -26.57 -17.88 -0.98
CA LEU A 243 -25.91 -17.38 0.23
C LEU A 243 -24.74 -18.26 0.67
N THR A 244 -24.88 -19.58 0.55
CA THR A 244 -23.84 -20.55 0.92
C THR A 244 -22.68 -20.50 -0.06
N SER A 245 -22.98 -20.39 -1.36
CA SER A 245 -21.99 -20.19 -2.41
C SER A 245 -21.18 -18.91 -2.19
N LEU A 246 -21.82 -17.78 -1.91
CA LEU A 246 -21.13 -16.51 -1.59
C LEU A 246 -20.22 -16.58 -0.36
N GLU A 247 -20.54 -17.43 0.62
CA GLU A 247 -19.75 -17.60 1.84
C GLU A 247 -18.47 -18.44 1.61
N ILE A 248 -18.51 -19.39 0.67
CA ILE A 248 -17.44 -20.37 0.44
C ILE A 248 -16.57 -20.01 -0.77
N ASP A 249 -17.14 -19.42 -1.81
CA ASP A 249 -16.47 -19.27 -3.10
C ASP A 249 -15.32 -18.25 -3.07
N THR A 250 -14.19 -18.67 -3.65
CA THR A 250 -12.95 -17.88 -3.73
C THR A 250 -12.95 -16.91 -4.92
N GLY A 251 -13.73 -17.19 -5.97
CA GLY A 251 -13.83 -16.39 -7.18
C GLY A 251 -14.67 -15.11 -7.05
N VAL A 252 -15.31 -14.89 -5.90
CA VAL A 252 -16.21 -13.75 -5.67
C VAL A 252 -15.47 -12.41 -5.64
N GLN A 253 -14.16 -12.40 -5.41
CA GLN A 253 -13.36 -11.17 -5.29
C GLN A 253 -13.44 -10.27 -6.55
N SER A 254 -13.42 -10.86 -7.75
CA SER A 254 -13.53 -10.11 -9.02
C SER A 254 -14.93 -9.53 -9.23
N LEU A 255 -15.95 -10.16 -8.66
CA LEU A 255 -17.35 -9.75 -8.74
C LEU A 255 -17.72 -8.69 -7.68
N LEU A 256 -16.94 -8.61 -6.62
CA LEU A 256 -17.21 -7.77 -5.45
C LEU A 256 -17.52 -6.30 -5.79
N PRO A 257 -16.82 -5.61 -6.72
CA PRO A 257 -17.15 -4.23 -7.07
C PRO A 257 -18.58 -4.11 -7.62
N ARG A 258 -18.99 -5.02 -8.51
CA ARG A 258 -20.31 -5.01 -9.14
C ARG A 258 -21.41 -5.38 -8.14
N ILE A 259 -21.15 -6.42 -7.32
CA ILE A 259 -22.05 -6.82 -6.24
C ILE A 259 -22.23 -5.68 -5.23
N SER A 260 -21.17 -4.95 -4.89
CA SER A 260 -21.26 -3.84 -3.92
C SER A 260 -22.11 -2.66 -4.41
N VAL A 261 -22.00 -2.31 -5.70
CA VAL A 261 -22.84 -1.27 -6.33
C VAL A 261 -24.29 -1.75 -6.38
N PHE A 262 -24.51 -3.00 -6.81
CA PHE A 262 -25.85 -3.61 -6.82
C PHE A 262 -26.48 -3.58 -5.42
N ILE A 263 -25.76 -4.00 -4.38
CA ILE A 263 -26.23 -3.97 -2.99
C ILE A 263 -26.61 -2.54 -2.58
N PHE A 264 -25.76 -1.55 -2.88
CA PHE A 264 -26.00 -0.16 -2.51
C PHE A 264 -27.27 0.40 -3.17
N ASP A 265 -27.43 0.19 -4.48
CA ASP A 265 -28.61 0.63 -5.22
C ASP A 265 -29.87 -0.14 -4.80
N ALA A 266 -29.76 -1.46 -4.57
CA ALA A 266 -30.86 -2.30 -4.13
C ALA A 266 -31.34 -1.91 -2.73
N VAL A 267 -30.46 -1.64 -1.77
CA VAL A 267 -30.86 -1.15 -0.44
C VAL A 267 -31.57 0.19 -0.56
N ARG A 268 -31.04 1.14 -1.35
CA ARG A 268 -31.68 2.45 -1.54
C ARG A 268 -33.07 2.34 -2.15
N ALA A 269 -33.24 1.52 -3.18
CA ALA A 269 -34.53 1.28 -3.83
C ALA A 269 -35.52 0.59 -2.89
N ASN A 270 -35.09 -0.44 -2.15
CA ASN A 270 -35.97 -1.20 -1.26
C ASN A 270 -36.35 -0.45 0.01
N ILE A 271 -35.53 0.50 0.49
CA ILE A 271 -35.93 1.45 1.54
C ILE A 271 -37.04 2.37 1.03
N ALA A 272 -36.95 2.87 -0.21
CA ALA A 272 -38.00 3.70 -0.81
C ALA A 272 -39.30 2.91 -1.05
N GLN A 273 -39.20 1.66 -1.48
CA GLN A 273 -40.31 0.74 -1.69
C GLN A 273 -40.85 0.12 -0.38
N ARG A 274 -40.14 0.30 0.73
CA ARG A 274 -40.48 -0.23 2.08
C ARG A 274 -40.66 -1.76 2.10
N CYS A 275 -39.83 -2.47 1.33
CA CYS A 275 -39.88 -3.93 1.23
C CYS A 275 -38.92 -4.58 2.24
N LEU A 276 -39.45 -4.95 3.42
CA LEU A 276 -38.63 -5.49 4.52
C LEU A 276 -37.97 -6.84 4.18
N SER A 277 -38.67 -7.73 3.47
CA SER A 277 -38.15 -9.06 3.11
C SER A 277 -36.89 -8.98 2.27
N MET A 278 -36.87 -8.09 1.28
CA MET A 278 -35.69 -7.84 0.43
C MET A 278 -34.53 -7.23 1.21
N LEU A 279 -34.79 -6.29 2.12
CA LEU A 279 -33.74 -5.70 2.95
C LEU A 279 -33.08 -6.73 3.86
N ILE A 280 -33.86 -7.66 4.44
CA ILE A 280 -33.32 -8.77 5.23
C ILE A 280 -32.44 -9.66 4.35
N TYR A 281 -32.89 -9.99 3.14
CA TYR A 281 -32.12 -10.84 2.24
C TYR A 281 -30.82 -10.17 1.78
N ILE A 282 -30.87 -8.90 1.38
CA ILE A 282 -29.66 -8.13 1.04
C ILE A 282 -28.71 -8.04 2.24
N GLY A 283 -29.24 -7.86 3.46
CA GLY A 283 -28.46 -7.95 4.68
C GLY A 283 -27.72 -9.30 4.80
N ARG A 284 -28.41 -10.42 4.54
CA ARG A 284 -27.81 -11.76 4.57
C ARG A 284 -26.69 -11.92 3.55
N ILE A 285 -26.84 -11.37 2.35
CA ILE A 285 -25.78 -11.35 1.32
C ILE A 285 -24.56 -10.59 1.83
N ILE A 286 -24.75 -9.40 2.39
CA ILE A 286 -23.64 -8.63 2.97
C ILE A 286 -22.95 -9.46 4.06
N ARG A 287 -23.71 -10.15 4.91
CA ARG A 287 -23.13 -11.04 5.93
C ARG A 287 -22.34 -12.20 5.34
N SER A 288 -22.85 -12.91 4.33
CA SER A 288 -22.14 -14.01 3.66
C SER A 288 -20.82 -13.53 3.05
N LEU A 289 -20.83 -12.37 2.38
CA LEU A 289 -19.63 -11.72 1.84
C LEU A 289 -18.64 -11.34 2.96
N VAL A 290 -19.16 -10.85 4.08
CA VAL A 290 -18.34 -10.45 5.23
C VAL A 290 -17.70 -11.65 5.93
N VAL A 291 -18.40 -12.78 6.02
CA VAL A 291 -17.89 -13.99 6.68
C VAL A 291 -16.80 -14.66 5.85
N ASN A 292 -16.93 -14.65 4.52
CA ASN A 292 -15.97 -15.23 3.58
C ASN A 292 -14.53 -14.73 3.87
N LYS A 293 -13.60 -15.67 4.06
CA LYS A 293 -12.19 -15.38 4.39
C LYS A 293 -11.36 -15.05 3.15
N SER A 294 -11.81 -15.49 1.98
CA SER A 294 -11.10 -15.36 0.71
C SER A 294 -11.32 -13.98 0.06
N VAL A 295 -12.33 -13.25 0.53
CA VAL A 295 -12.73 -11.95 -0.02
C VAL A 295 -12.14 -10.81 0.81
N GLN A 296 -11.40 -9.92 0.15
CA GLN A 296 -10.94 -8.66 0.74
C GLN A 296 -12.05 -7.61 0.55
N ILE A 297 -12.72 -7.27 1.65
CA ILE A 297 -13.90 -6.40 1.67
C ILE A 297 -13.49 -4.91 1.65
N GLU A 298 -12.24 -4.59 1.98
CA GLU A 298 -11.70 -3.23 2.09
C GLU A 298 -12.07 -2.32 0.91
N PRO A 299 -11.96 -2.76 -0.36
CA PRO A 299 -12.29 -1.92 -1.51
C PRO A 299 -13.78 -1.51 -1.54
N SER A 300 -14.68 -2.35 -1.04
CA SER A 300 -16.14 -2.14 -1.13
C SER A 300 -16.78 -1.60 0.14
N LEU A 301 -16.02 -1.38 1.21
CA LEU A 301 -16.53 -0.85 2.49
C LEU A 301 -17.30 0.47 2.34
N HIS A 302 -16.90 1.32 1.41
CA HIS A 302 -17.54 2.61 1.17
C HIS A 302 -18.99 2.48 0.63
N HIS A 303 -19.35 1.36 -0.01
CA HIS A 303 -20.72 1.06 -0.42
C HIS A 303 -21.47 0.22 0.62
N LEU A 304 -20.78 -0.75 1.25
CA LEU A 304 -21.41 -1.67 2.20
C LEU A 304 -21.76 -1.00 3.54
N LEU A 305 -20.87 -0.14 4.07
CA LEU A 305 -21.10 0.51 5.36
C LEU A 305 -22.31 1.45 5.35
N PRO A 306 -22.47 2.38 4.38
CA PRO A 306 -23.68 3.21 4.34
C PRO A 306 -24.95 2.40 4.16
N SER A 307 -24.89 1.28 3.42
CA SER A 307 -26.04 0.38 3.23
C SER A 307 -26.49 -0.25 4.54
N LEU A 308 -25.56 -0.84 5.31
CA LEU A 308 -25.85 -1.42 6.63
C LEU A 308 -26.33 -0.36 7.64
N ILE A 309 -25.68 0.80 7.67
CA ILE A 309 -26.06 1.92 8.54
C ILE A 309 -27.49 2.40 8.20
N SER A 310 -27.84 2.45 6.92
CA SER A 310 -29.20 2.84 6.49
C SER A 310 -30.25 1.80 6.88
N CYS A 311 -29.96 0.50 6.76
CA CYS A 311 -30.84 -0.57 7.26
C CYS A 311 -31.00 -0.54 8.78
N MET A 312 -29.96 -0.12 9.51
CA MET A 312 -29.96 -0.03 10.97
C MET A 312 -30.70 1.21 11.50
N ILE A 313 -30.54 2.37 10.86
CA ILE A 313 -30.99 3.69 11.37
C ILE A 313 -32.10 4.31 10.49
N GLY A 314 -32.61 3.58 9.49
CA GLY A 314 -33.71 4.08 8.65
C GLY A 314 -34.95 4.43 9.49
N LYS A 315 -35.59 5.57 9.20
CA LYS A 315 -36.81 6.01 9.91
C LYS A 315 -38.03 5.17 9.52
N ASN A 316 -38.23 4.98 8.21
CA ASN A 316 -39.40 4.28 7.66
C ASN A 316 -38.97 3.05 6.85
N LEU A 317 -38.78 1.92 7.53
CA LEU A 317 -38.27 0.68 6.90
C LEU A 317 -39.39 -0.24 6.36
N CYS A 318 -40.63 -0.06 6.82
CA CYS A 318 -41.78 -0.87 6.47
C CYS A 318 -43.03 0.00 6.26
N LEU A 319 -44.06 -0.58 5.63
CA LEU A 319 -45.35 0.07 5.44
C LEU A 319 -46.19 0.05 6.72
N GLN A 320 -46.02 -0.98 7.57
CA GLN A 320 -46.74 -1.16 8.82
C GLN A 320 -45.78 -1.52 9.97
N PRO A 321 -45.33 -0.55 10.77
CA PRO A 321 -44.38 -0.77 11.86
C PRO A 321 -44.91 -1.71 12.96
N ASP A 322 -46.23 -1.80 13.14
CA ASP A 322 -46.87 -2.63 14.16
C ASP A 322 -46.88 -4.14 13.85
N ARG A 323 -46.87 -4.51 12.55
CA ARG A 323 -46.96 -5.93 12.12
C ARG A 323 -45.64 -6.47 11.61
N ASP A 324 -44.80 -5.61 11.05
CA ASP A 324 -43.55 -6.01 10.41
C ASP A 324 -42.39 -6.00 11.41
N ASN A 325 -41.63 -7.11 11.44
CA ASN A 325 -40.47 -7.31 12.33
C ASN A 325 -39.23 -6.52 11.88
N HIS A 326 -39.35 -5.21 11.74
CA HIS A 326 -38.25 -4.32 11.37
C HIS A 326 -37.13 -4.30 12.44
N TRP A 327 -37.43 -4.65 13.69
CA TRP A 327 -36.45 -4.88 14.76
C TRP A 327 -35.39 -5.94 14.41
N ALA A 328 -35.80 -7.02 13.75
CA ALA A 328 -34.89 -8.10 13.37
C ALA A 328 -33.87 -7.63 12.32
N LEU A 329 -34.29 -6.78 11.37
CA LEU A 329 -33.39 -6.18 10.39
C LEU A 329 -32.36 -5.26 11.07
N ARG A 330 -32.78 -4.45 12.05
CA ARG A 330 -31.88 -3.56 12.79
C ARG A 330 -30.84 -4.34 13.59
N ASP A 331 -31.27 -5.36 14.32
CA ASP A 331 -30.38 -6.26 15.09
C ASP A 331 -29.39 -6.98 14.17
N PHE A 332 -29.88 -7.54 13.06
CA PHE A 332 -29.04 -8.23 12.08
C PHE A 332 -28.00 -7.28 11.43
N SER A 333 -28.40 -6.06 11.10
CA SER A 333 -27.51 -5.05 10.51
C SER A 333 -26.45 -4.59 11.51
N ALA A 334 -26.83 -4.33 12.76
CA ALA A 334 -25.91 -3.96 13.84
C ALA A 334 -24.88 -5.08 14.09
N LYS A 335 -25.33 -6.34 14.25
CA LYS A 335 -24.45 -7.49 14.43
C LYS A 335 -23.50 -7.70 13.25
N THR A 336 -23.96 -7.50 12.02
CA THR A 336 -23.10 -7.61 10.84
C THR A 336 -22.06 -6.49 10.80
N LEU A 337 -22.44 -5.27 11.18
CA LEU A 337 -21.51 -4.15 11.29
C LEU A 337 -20.45 -4.40 12.38
N ILE A 338 -20.83 -4.97 13.52
CA ILE A 338 -19.89 -5.40 14.58
C ILE A 338 -18.88 -6.41 14.04
N VAL A 339 -19.30 -7.41 13.27
CA VAL A 339 -18.39 -8.40 12.65
C VAL A 339 -17.40 -7.75 11.70
N ILE A 340 -17.81 -6.73 10.93
CA ILE A 340 -16.89 -5.97 10.07
C ILE A 340 -15.85 -5.25 10.93
N MET A 341 -16.29 -4.64 12.03
CA MET A 341 -15.41 -3.91 12.95
C MET A 341 -14.43 -4.84 13.67
N SER A 342 -14.87 -6.02 14.13
CA SER A 342 -13.99 -6.99 14.78
C SER A 342 -12.93 -7.55 13.84
N LYS A 343 -13.29 -7.80 12.56
CA LYS A 343 -12.31 -8.20 11.53
C LYS A 343 -11.29 -7.09 11.19
N LYS A 344 -11.61 -5.83 11.48
CA LYS A 344 -10.80 -4.65 11.12
C LYS A 344 -10.34 -3.84 12.33
N GLU A 345 -10.12 -4.49 13.46
CA GLU A 345 -9.75 -3.84 14.73
C GLU A 345 -8.51 -2.91 14.63
N LYS A 346 -7.60 -3.19 13.68
CA LYS A 346 -6.39 -2.38 13.44
C LYS A 346 -6.67 -1.03 12.76
N ASP A 347 -7.80 -0.87 12.06
CA ASP A 347 -8.12 0.37 11.35
C ASP A 347 -8.84 1.35 12.27
N THR A 348 -8.04 2.19 12.92
CA THR A 348 -8.55 3.20 13.89
C THR A 348 -9.46 4.22 13.20
N SER A 349 -9.19 4.55 11.93
CA SER A 349 -9.94 5.55 11.17
C SER A 349 -11.39 5.13 10.91
N LEU A 350 -11.60 3.86 10.61
CA LEU A 350 -12.91 3.29 10.36
C LEU A 350 -13.78 3.29 11.63
N ARG A 351 -13.18 2.88 12.76
CA ARG A 351 -13.83 2.89 14.07
C ARG A 351 -14.30 4.29 14.44
N GLU A 352 -13.41 5.28 14.34
CA GLU A 352 -13.73 6.68 14.66
C GLU A 352 -14.89 7.22 13.81
N ARG A 353 -14.90 6.92 12.50
CA ARG A 353 -15.99 7.35 11.60
C ARG A 353 -17.33 6.74 11.98
N ILE A 354 -17.38 5.44 12.27
CA ILE A 354 -18.62 4.75 12.67
C ILE A 354 -19.10 5.27 14.03
N VAL A 355 -18.21 5.34 15.03
CA VAL A 355 -18.54 5.85 16.38
C VAL A 355 -19.06 7.27 16.31
N LYS A 356 -18.46 8.15 15.49
CA LYS A 356 -18.94 9.53 15.30
C LYS A 356 -20.36 9.59 14.75
N VAL A 357 -20.71 8.72 13.79
CA VAL A 357 -22.07 8.62 13.25
C VAL A 357 -23.04 8.13 14.34
N MET A 358 -22.68 7.09 15.09
CA MET A 358 -23.52 6.58 16.18
C MET A 358 -23.74 7.61 17.28
N LYS A 359 -22.68 8.27 17.76
CA LYS A 359 -22.76 9.37 18.75
C LYS A 359 -23.69 10.49 18.28
N LYS A 360 -23.56 10.90 17.00
CA LYS A 360 -24.39 11.97 16.43
C LYS A 360 -25.88 11.63 16.46
N ILE A 361 -26.26 10.40 16.08
CA ILE A 361 -27.66 9.97 16.03
C ILE A 361 -28.21 9.76 17.45
N PHE A 362 -27.43 9.19 18.36
CA PHE A 362 -27.87 8.96 19.73
C PHE A 362 -28.08 10.27 20.53
N MET A 363 -27.24 11.27 20.27
CA MET A 363 -27.34 12.59 20.89
C MET A 363 -28.44 13.48 20.31
N ASP A 364 -28.94 13.18 19.11
CA ASP A 364 -30.02 13.94 18.48
C ASP A 364 -31.34 13.75 19.24
N SER A 365 -31.98 14.86 19.61
CA SER A 365 -33.28 14.89 20.30
C SER A 365 -34.46 14.49 19.41
N THR A 366 -34.27 14.48 18.09
CA THR A 366 -35.31 14.15 17.09
C THR A 366 -35.26 12.71 16.59
N SER A 367 -34.37 11.89 17.15
CA SER A 367 -34.21 10.48 16.79
C SER A 367 -35.42 9.64 17.20
N THR A 368 -35.87 8.75 16.31
CA THR A 368 -36.98 7.83 16.61
C THR A 368 -36.49 6.65 17.45
N TYR A 369 -37.39 5.98 18.18
CA TYR A 369 -37.06 4.82 19.03
C TYR A 369 -36.35 3.69 18.25
N GLY A 370 -36.76 3.44 17.01
CA GLY A 370 -36.07 2.49 16.13
C GLY A 370 -34.62 2.88 15.80
N GLN A 371 -34.31 4.18 15.66
CA GLN A 371 -32.94 4.66 15.44
C GLN A 371 -32.10 4.47 16.70
N ILE A 372 -32.66 4.83 17.85
CA ILE A 372 -32.02 4.69 19.16
C ILE A 372 -31.66 3.22 19.41
N TYR A 373 -32.58 2.29 19.19
CA TYR A 373 -32.35 0.86 19.33
C TYR A 373 -31.17 0.34 18.51
N GLY A 374 -31.14 0.68 17.21
CA GLY A 374 -30.06 0.27 16.32
C GLY A 374 -28.70 0.81 16.78
N THR A 375 -28.66 2.07 17.23
CA THR A 375 -27.43 2.66 17.77
C THR A 375 -27.01 2.05 19.10
N LEU A 376 -27.94 1.67 19.98
CA LEU A 376 -27.65 1.15 21.31
C LEU A 376 -26.86 -0.16 21.27
N ILE A 377 -27.25 -1.07 20.37
CA ILE A 377 -26.54 -2.35 20.16
C ILE A 377 -25.08 -2.09 19.76
N MET A 378 -24.87 -1.15 18.83
CA MET A 378 -23.53 -0.76 18.39
C MET A 378 -22.72 -0.09 19.50
N ILE A 379 -23.31 0.86 20.22
CA ILE A 379 -22.67 1.59 21.32
C ILE A 379 -22.20 0.62 22.41
N ASN A 380 -23.03 -0.38 22.73
CA ASN A 380 -22.68 -1.35 23.77
C ASN A 380 -21.45 -2.19 23.40
N GLU A 381 -21.34 -2.65 22.16
CA GLU A 381 -20.27 -3.57 21.76
C GLU A 381 -18.98 -2.86 21.32
N VAL A 382 -19.10 -1.68 20.68
CA VAL A 382 -17.97 -1.03 19.98
C VAL A 382 -17.27 0.06 20.79
N MET A 383 -17.98 0.74 21.68
CA MET A 383 -17.44 1.92 22.36
C MET A 383 -16.65 1.56 23.61
N ASN A 384 -15.55 2.30 23.85
CA ASN A 384 -14.74 2.14 25.05
C ASN A 384 -15.49 2.66 26.30
N SER A 385 -15.08 2.22 27.49
CA SER A 385 -15.70 2.65 28.75
C SER A 385 -15.78 4.17 28.89
N GLN A 386 -14.73 4.91 28.51
CA GLN A 386 -14.71 6.37 28.54
C GLN A 386 -15.76 7.00 27.61
N GLU A 387 -15.89 6.49 26.38
CA GLU A 387 -16.85 7.01 25.42
C GLU A 387 -18.30 6.67 25.85
N LYS A 388 -18.51 5.57 26.58
CA LYS A 388 -19.81 5.23 27.19
C LYS A 388 -20.20 6.20 28.30
N TYR A 389 -19.25 6.64 29.13
CA TYR A 389 -19.52 7.64 30.17
C TYR A 389 -20.01 8.97 29.58
N GLU A 390 -19.45 9.41 28.45
CA GLU A 390 -19.91 10.63 27.76
C GLU A 390 -21.38 10.55 27.30
N LEU A 391 -21.84 9.34 26.94
CA LEU A 391 -23.22 9.11 26.50
C LEU A 391 -24.19 8.84 27.66
N TYR A 392 -23.69 8.67 28.89
CA TYR A 392 -24.48 8.20 30.02
C TYR A 392 -25.67 9.10 30.36
N ASN A 393 -25.48 10.43 30.37
CA ASN A 393 -26.55 11.37 30.66
C ASN A 393 -27.70 11.24 29.65
N ARG A 394 -27.37 11.16 28.36
CA ARG A 394 -28.35 10.97 27.29
C ARG A 394 -29.03 9.60 27.39
N TYR A 395 -28.28 8.56 27.76
CA TYR A 395 -28.83 7.23 28.00
C TYR A 395 -29.87 7.25 29.13
N VAL A 396 -29.60 7.94 30.24
CA VAL A 396 -30.57 8.12 31.34
C VAL A 396 -31.81 8.87 30.86
N ASP A 397 -31.67 9.93 30.07
CA ASP A 397 -32.80 10.65 29.49
C ASP A 397 -33.68 9.76 28.60
N VAL A 398 -33.05 8.96 27.75
CA VAL A 398 -33.75 7.99 26.87
C VAL A 398 -34.45 6.92 27.70
N MET A 399 -33.81 6.36 28.72
CA MET A 399 -34.41 5.36 29.60
C MET A 399 -35.61 5.91 30.38
N ASN A 400 -35.50 7.15 30.87
CA ASN A 400 -36.62 7.84 31.54
C ASN A 400 -37.77 8.12 30.57
N ALA A 401 -37.47 8.48 29.32
CA ALA A 401 -38.48 8.70 28.27
C ALA A 401 -39.16 7.39 27.83
N CYS A 402 -38.44 6.27 27.80
CA CYS A 402 -38.97 4.94 27.47
C CYS A 402 -39.69 4.27 28.65
N HIS A 403 -39.56 4.79 29.88
CA HIS A 403 -40.09 4.16 31.08
C HIS A 403 -41.63 3.98 30.97
N PRO A 404 -42.20 2.81 31.33
CA PRO A 404 -43.62 2.52 31.16
C PRO A 404 -44.55 3.59 31.71
N SER A 405 -44.20 4.24 32.83
CA SER A 405 -44.97 5.34 33.43
C SER A 405 -44.98 6.64 32.61
N ALA A 406 -43.91 6.95 31.87
CA ALA A 406 -43.83 8.16 31.05
C ALA A 406 -44.61 8.01 29.72
N VAL A 407 -44.76 6.77 29.25
CA VAL A 407 -45.32 6.46 27.93
C VAL A 407 -46.84 6.14 28.00
N GLN A 408 -47.44 6.10 29.21
CA GLN A 408 -48.86 5.80 29.41
C GLN A 408 -49.82 6.75 28.66
N SER A 409 -49.45 8.01 28.45
CA SER A 409 -50.26 9.02 27.74
C SER A 409 -50.04 9.05 26.22
N GLN A 410 -49.07 8.30 25.69
CA GLN A 410 -48.72 8.31 24.27
C GLN A 410 -49.49 7.24 23.46
N ASN A 411 -49.36 7.32 22.13
CA ASN A 411 -49.99 6.41 21.17
C ASN A 411 -49.59 4.93 21.41
N ALA A 412 -50.45 3.99 21.00
CA ALA A 412 -50.21 2.55 21.16
C ALA A 412 -48.93 2.07 20.44
N GLU A 413 -48.63 2.64 19.27
CA GLU A 413 -47.40 2.39 18.49
C GLU A 413 -46.15 2.83 19.28
N THR A 414 -46.13 4.07 19.77
CA THR A 414 -45.02 4.59 20.60
C THR A 414 -44.81 3.81 21.89
N LYS A 415 -45.88 3.22 22.47
CA LYS A 415 -45.78 2.33 23.64
C LYS A 415 -45.06 1.02 23.29
N LEU A 416 -45.39 0.42 22.15
CA LEU A 416 -44.77 -0.81 21.70
C LEU A 416 -43.30 -0.60 21.31
N GLU A 417 -42.99 0.50 20.64
CA GLU A 417 -41.61 0.86 20.30
C GLU A 417 -40.77 1.18 21.54
N ALA A 418 -41.27 2.03 22.44
CA ALA A 418 -40.56 2.38 23.68
C ALA A 418 -40.30 1.14 24.55
N GLY A 419 -41.27 0.21 24.63
CA GLY A 419 -41.11 -1.05 25.36
C GLY A 419 -40.15 -2.05 24.72
N LYS A 420 -39.78 -1.89 23.44
CA LYS A 420 -38.71 -2.68 22.79
C LYS A 420 -37.32 -2.06 23.00
N VAL A 421 -37.25 -0.75 23.21
CA VAL A 421 -36.00 -0.02 23.48
C VAL A 421 -35.60 -0.13 24.95
N TYR A 422 -36.57 -0.05 25.86
CA TYR A 422 -36.40 -0.28 27.29
C TYR A 422 -36.03 -1.74 27.57
#